data_AF-A0AAV3YEV1-F1
#
_entry.id   AF-A0AAV3YEV1-F1
#
_cell.length_a   1.000
_cell.length_b   1.000
_cell.length_c   1.000
_cell.angle_alpha   90.00
_cell.angle_beta   90.00
_cell.angle_gamma   90.00
#
_symmetry.space_group_name_H-M   'P 1'
#
loop_
_entity.id
_entity.type
_entity.pdbx_description
1 polymer ?
#
loop_
_entity_poly.entity_id
_entity_poly.type
_entity_poly.pdbx_seq_one_letter_code
_entity_poly.pdbx_strand_id
1 'polypeptide(L)'
;MTMLEIASYLSLLPFPVCLAVLGSLLLSVGVCLRGFRNMTAPEVPKLYFRESSLNTHIIDKCKMQERTFCPNFWLSSRHVQTMLPVILPTADVTYEREYLQMRDKGVIALDWVVLPQVKIKK
;
A
#
# COMPACT_ATOMS: atom_id res chain seq x y z
N MET A 1 46.51 -31.80 1.95
CA MET A 1 45.06 -31.86 2.19
C MET A 1 44.52 -33.06 1.44
N THR A 2 44.14 -34.10 2.17
CA THR A 2 43.79 -35.40 1.56
C THR A 2 42.35 -35.36 1.01
N MET A 3 42.05 -36.17 -0.02
CA MET A 3 40.70 -36.25 -0.63
C MET A 3 39.60 -36.57 0.41
N LEU A 4 39.97 -37.24 1.50
CA LEU A 4 39.10 -37.56 2.62
C LEU A 4 38.71 -36.33 3.45
N GLU A 5 39.64 -35.39 3.66
CA GLU A 5 39.36 -34.12 4.35
C GLU A 5 38.41 -33.26 3.51
N ILE A 6 38.65 -33.16 2.19
CA ILE A 6 37.79 -32.38 1.29
C ILE A 6 36.37 -32.95 1.26
N ALA A 7 36.21 -34.28 1.21
CA ALA A 7 34.91 -34.95 1.28
C ALA A 7 34.22 -34.77 2.65
N SER A 8 34.98 -34.77 3.74
CA SER A 8 34.48 -34.49 5.10
C SER A 8 34.02 -33.04 5.24
N TYR A 9 34.76 -32.06 4.72
CA TYR A 9 34.34 -30.66 4.68
C TYR A 9 33.10 -30.46 3.80
N LEU A 10 33.02 -31.11 2.63
CA LEU A 10 31.83 -31.06 1.76
C LEU A 10 30.58 -31.72 2.38
N SER A 11 30.75 -32.67 3.30
CA SER A 11 29.65 -33.35 3.98
C SER A 11 29.28 -32.71 5.33
N LEU A 12 30.21 -31.96 5.95
CA LEU A 12 29.96 -31.17 7.16
C LEU A 12 29.44 -29.75 6.88
N LEU A 13 29.69 -29.17 5.70
CA LEU A 13 29.10 -27.90 5.23
C LEU A 13 27.56 -27.89 5.04
N PRO A 14 26.91 -28.95 4.52
CA PRO A 14 25.47 -28.92 4.27
C PRO A 14 24.66 -28.89 5.56
N PHE A 15 25.14 -29.47 6.66
CA PHE A 15 24.42 -29.46 7.93
C PHE A 15 24.20 -28.04 8.52
N PRO A 16 25.24 -27.21 8.74
CA PRO A 16 25.06 -25.84 9.23
C PRO A 16 24.34 -24.95 8.21
N VAL A 17 24.52 -25.19 6.90
CA VAL A 17 23.78 -24.46 5.86
C VAL A 17 22.29 -24.80 5.92
N CYS A 18 21.92 -26.08 5.99
CA CYS A 18 20.53 -26.52 6.15
C CYS A 18 19.92 -25.96 7.45
N LEU A 19 20.67 -25.97 8.55
CA LEU A 19 20.22 -25.41 9.83
C LEU A 19 20.01 -23.90 9.74
N ALA A 20 20.91 -23.17 9.07
CA ALA A 20 20.77 -21.73 8.81
C ALA A 20 19.55 -21.43 7.92
N VAL A 21 19.34 -22.22 6.85
CA VAL A 21 18.18 -22.08 5.96
C VAL A 21 16.89 -22.31 6.75
N LEU A 22 16.78 -23.42 7.50
CA LEU A 22 15.61 -23.69 8.34
C LEU A 22 15.38 -22.60 9.38
N GLY A 23 16.44 -22.13 10.05
CA GLY A 23 16.37 -21.02 10.99
C GLY A 23 15.85 -19.73 10.34
N SER A 24 16.35 -19.39 9.15
CA SER A 24 15.90 -18.22 8.40
C SER A 24 14.43 -18.32 7.95
N LEU A 25 13.99 -19.54 7.60
CA LEU A 25 12.60 -19.84 7.25
C LEU A 25 11.68 -19.67 8.45
N LEU A 26 12.05 -20.22 9.60
CA LEU A 26 11.28 -20.07 10.84
C LEU A 26 11.21 -18.62 11.30
N LEU A 27 12.33 -17.88 11.22
CA LEU A 27 12.36 -16.45 11.54
C LEU A 27 11.48 -15.64 10.59
N SER A 28 11.56 -15.87 9.29
CA SER A 28 10.73 -15.15 8.30
C SER A 28 9.24 -15.43 8.50
N VAL A 29 8.85 -16.70 8.72
CA VAL A 29 7.47 -17.07 9.07
C VAL A 29 7.04 -16.38 10.37
N GLY A 30 7.88 -16.37 11.40
CA GLY A 30 7.60 -15.69 12.67
C GLY A 30 7.38 -14.18 12.50
N VAL A 31 8.22 -13.51 11.69
CA VAL A 31 8.07 -12.09 11.36
C VAL A 31 6.78 -11.84 10.57
N CYS A 32 6.46 -12.68 9.58
CA CYS A 32 5.22 -12.60 8.83
C CYS A 32 4.00 -12.75 9.74
N LEU A 33 3.95 -13.79 10.58
CA LEU A 33 2.87 -14.03 11.53
C LEU A 33 2.72 -12.87 12.53
N ARG A 34 3.83 -12.30 13.00
CA ARG A 34 3.80 -11.09 13.85
C ARG A 34 3.24 -9.89 13.09
N GLY A 35 3.61 -9.71 11.82
CA GLY A 35 3.05 -8.68 10.95
C GLY A 35 1.54 -8.82 10.77
N PHE A 36 1.05 -10.05 10.56
CA PHE A 36 -0.39 -10.34 10.51
C PHE A 36 -1.10 -10.03 11.83
N ARG A 37 -0.50 -10.38 12.97
CA ARG A 37 -1.08 -10.12 14.30
C ARG A 37 -1.07 -8.64 14.67
N ASN A 38 -0.06 -7.90 14.21
CA ASN A 38 0.09 -6.46 14.45
C ASN A 38 -0.64 -5.61 13.41
N MET A 39 -1.41 -6.24 12.51
CA MET A 39 -2.19 -5.51 11.53
C MET A 39 -3.19 -4.61 12.26
N THR A 40 -3.11 -3.31 11.99
CA THR A 40 -3.94 -2.30 12.66
C THR A 40 -5.40 -2.66 12.49
N ALA A 41 -6.15 -2.56 13.59
CA ALA A 41 -7.58 -2.81 13.56
C ALA A 41 -8.24 -1.90 12.51
N PRO A 42 -9.33 -2.37 11.88
CA PRO A 42 -10.14 -1.54 10.99
C PRO A 42 -10.51 -0.22 11.69
N GLU A 43 -9.97 0.91 11.24
CA GLU A 43 -10.36 2.23 11.75
C GLU A 43 -11.31 2.91 10.74
N VAL A 44 -12.33 3.57 11.27
CA VAL A 44 -13.26 4.36 10.46
C VAL A 44 -12.57 5.68 10.10
N PRO A 45 -12.55 6.10 8.82
CA PRO A 45 -11.89 7.33 8.44
C PRO A 45 -12.54 8.54 9.13
N LYS A 46 -11.72 9.31 9.86
CA LYS A 46 -12.15 10.55 10.51
C LYS A 46 -12.10 11.72 9.53
N LEU A 47 -13.25 12.34 9.29
CA LEU A 47 -13.37 13.52 8.42
C LEU A 47 -13.19 14.81 9.21
N TYR A 48 -12.39 15.73 8.65
CA TYR A 48 -12.18 17.07 9.18
C TYR A 48 -12.82 18.08 8.25
N PHE A 49 -13.81 18.82 8.75
CA PHE A 49 -14.52 19.82 7.96
C PHE A 49 -15.03 20.92 8.89
N ARG A 50 -15.24 22.10 8.32
CA ARG A 50 -15.93 23.20 9.01
C ARG A 50 -17.43 22.92 9.03
N GLU A 51 -18.07 23.07 10.18
CA GLU A 51 -19.52 22.94 10.29
C GLU A 51 -20.23 23.95 9.37
N SER A 52 -21.00 23.46 8.42
CA SER A 52 -21.83 24.25 7.51
C SER A 52 -22.98 23.38 6.98
N SER A 53 -24.10 24.00 6.62
CA SER A 53 -25.28 23.28 6.10
C SER A 53 -24.96 22.44 4.86
N LEU A 54 -24.07 22.96 3.99
CA LEU A 54 -23.61 22.25 2.81
C LEU A 54 -22.80 21.00 3.19
N ASN A 55 -21.84 21.12 4.11
CA ASN A 55 -21.01 20.00 4.53
C ASN A 55 -21.83 18.93 5.23
N THR A 56 -22.79 19.31 6.08
CA THR A 56 -23.70 18.36 6.72
C THR A 56 -24.54 17.62 5.69
N HIS A 57 -25.03 18.30 4.64
CA HIS A 57 -25.78 17.68 3.56
C HIS A 57 -24.93 16.71 2.74
N ILE A 58 -23.68 17.08 2.42
CA ILE A 58 -22.74 16.20 1.70
C ILE A 58 -22.45 14.95 2.53
N ILE A 59 -22.20 15.11 3.83
CA ILE A 59 -21.88 14.01 4.74
C ILE A 59 -23.06 13.05 4.87
N ASP A 60 -24.29 13.55 4.97
CA ASP A 60 -25.51 12.74 5.00
C ASP A 60 -25.65 11.83 3.77
N LYS A 61 -25.14 12.28 2.61
CA LYS A 61 -25.11 11.47 1.37
C LYS A 61 -23.89 10.56 1.26
N CYS A 62 -22.88 10.74 2.11
CA CYS A 62 -21.58 10.11 1.95
C CYS A 62 -21.45 8.83 2.79
N LYS A 63 -21.74 7.68 2.19
CA LYS A 63 -21.60 6.34 2.81
C LYS A 63 -20.15 5.94 3.16
N MET A 64 -19.17 6.77 2.79
CA MET A 64 -17.75 6.47 3.02
C MET A 64 -17.40 6.42 4.52
N GLN A 65 -18.15 7.13 5.37
CA GLN A 65 -18.01 7.08 6.83
C GLN A 65 -18.43 5.73 7.44
N GLU A 66 -19.26 4.95 6.75
CA GLU A 66 -19.74 3.67 7.27
C GLU A 66 -18.77 2.52 6.96
N ARG A 67 -17.78 2.77 6.09
CA ARG A 67 -16.85 1.74 5.63
C ARG A 67 -15.54 1.84 6.38
N THR A 68 -15.18 0.75 7.03
CA THR A 68 -13.88 0.62 7.66
C THR A 68 -12.81 0.39 6.61
N PHE A 69 -11.70 1.12 6.70
CA PHE A 69 -10.57 0.95 5.80
C PHE A 69 -9.64 -0.12 6.37
N CYS A 70 -9.57 -1.27 5.68
CA CYS A 70 -8.61 -2.34 5.97
C CYS A 70 -7.70 -2.51 4.76
N PRO A 71 -6.44 -2.04 4.79
CA PRO A 71 -5.53 -2.34 3.71
C PRO A 71 -5.27 -3.84 3.66
N ASN A 72 -5.08 -4.41 2.47
CA ASN A 72 -4.66 -5.81 2.35
C ASN A 72 -3.29 -6.00 3.04
N PHE A 73 -2.98 -7.18 3.60
CA PHE A 73 -1.78 -7.33 4.43
C PHE A 73 -0.48 -6.94 3.71
N TRP A 74 -0.35 -7.25 2.42
CA TRP A 74 0.82 -6.86 1.62
C TRP A 74 0.94 -5.34 1.45
N LEU A 75 -0.19 -4.63 1.45
CA LEU A 75 -0.25 -3.17 1.43
C LEU A 75 -0.03 -2.57 2.82
N SER A 76 0.10 -3.34 3.90
CA SER A 76 0.49 -2.80 5.20
C SER A 76 1.94 -2.28 5.21
N SER A 77 2.79 -2.85 4.35
CA SER A 77 4.19 -2.41 4.22
C SER A 77 4.30 -1.17 3.33
N ARG A 78 4.72 -0.05 3.93
CA ARG A 78 4.98 1.21 3.21
C ARG A 78 6.02 1.04 2.09
N HIS A 79 7.03 0.20 2.32
CA HIS A 79 8.04 -0.09 1.31
C HIS A 79 7.45 -0.82 0.10
N VAL A 80 6.55 -1.79 0.33
CA VAL A 80 5.85 -2.48 -0.76
C VAL A 80 4.97 -1.50 -1.52
N GLN A 81 4.25 -0.61 -0.84
CA GLN A 81 3.46 0.44 -1.50
C GLN A 81 4.32 1.35 -2.41
N THR A 82 5.52 1.74 -1.98
CA THR A 82 6.42 2.58 -2.77
C THR A 82 7.07 1.84 -3.95
N MET A 83 7.34 0.54 -3.81
CA MET A 83 7.97 -0.26 -4.87
C MET A 83 6.96 -0.71 -5.94
N LEU A 84 5.67 -0.87 -5.58
CA LEU A 84 4.65 -1.36 -6.50
C LEU A 84 4.57 -0.58 -7.83
N PRO A 85 4.57 0.76 -7.85
CA PRO A 85 4.53 1.54 -9.09
C PRO A 85 5.76 1.38 -9.99
N VAL A 86 6.89 0.93 -9.44
CA VAL A 86 8.12 0.66 -10.21
C VAL A 86 8.02 -0.71 -10.89
N ILE A 87 7.38 -1.67 -10.24
CA ILE A 87 7.29 -3.07 -10.70
C ILE A 87 6.07 -3.27 -11.61
N LEU A 88 4.94 -2.65 -11.28
CA LEU A 88 3.68 -2.81 -12.00
C LEU A 88 3.45 -1.61 -12.94
N PRO A 89 2.81 -1.84 -14.10
CA PRO A 89 2.36 -0.75 -14.96
C PRO A 89 1.51 0.22 -14.16
N THR A 90 1.91 1.49 -14.18
CA THR A 90 1.12 2.57 -13.57
C THR A 90 -0.05 2.88 -14.49
N ALA A 91 -1.25 3.07 -13.93
CA ALA A 91 -2.39 3.50 -14.71
C ALA A 91 -2.10 4.88 -15.31
N ASP A 92 -2.32 5.03 -16.62
CA ASP A 92 -2.25 6.34 -17.27
C ASP A 92 -3.51 7.13 -16.90
N VAL A 93 -3.38 8.02 -15.92
CA VAL A 93 -4.46 8.85 -15.41
C VAL A 93 -4.22 10.28 -15.86
N THR A 94 -5.12 10.81 -16.69
CA THR A 94 -5.08 12.20 -17.12
C THR A 94 -5.79 13.06 -16.09
N TYR A 95 -5.15 14.16 -15.68
CA TYR A 95 -5.72 15.14 -14.76
C TYR A 95 -5.95 16.47 -15.47
N GLU A 96 -7.07 17.11 -15.18
CA GLU A 96 -7.38 18.47 -15.60
C GLU A 96 -7.37 19.39 -14.37
N ARG A 97 -6.58 20.48 -14.46
CA ARG A 97 -6.44 21.44 -13.36
C ARG A 97 -7.36 22.63 -13.54
N GLU A 98 -8.16 22.90 -12.52
CA GLU A 98 -9.02 24.07 -12.41
C GLU A 98 -8.48 25.02 -11.34
N TYR A 99 -8.39 26.32 -11.65
CA TYR A 99 -7.99 27.35 -10.70
C TYR A 99 -9.22 28.11 -10.19
N LEU A 100 -9.51 27.97 -8.90
CA LEU A 100 -10.61 28.66 -8.24
C LEU A 100 -10.10 29.84 -7.43
N GLN A 101 -10.48 31.06 -7.81
CA GLN A 101 -10.19 32.25 -7.03
C GLN A 101 -11.18 32.40 -5.87
N MET A 102 -10.66 32.46 -4.65
CA MET A 102 -11.42 32.64 -3.42
C MET A 102 -11.74 34.11 -3.15
N ARG A 103 -12.69 34.35 -2.24
CA ARG A 103 -13.13 35.71 -1.86
C ARG A 103 -12.05 36.54 -1.18
N ASP A 104 -11.09 35.89 -0.53
CA ASP A 104 -9.92 36.52 0.10
C ASP A 104 -8.77 36.76 -0.91
N LYS A 105 -9.03 36.57 -2.21
CA LYS A 105 -8.07 36.63 -3.32
C LYS A 105 -7.03 35.50 -3.33
N GLY A 106 -7.15 34.50 -2.44
CA GLY A 106 -6.41 33.26 -2.54
C GLY A 106 -6.81 32.48 -3.82
N VAL A 107 -5.91 31.62 -4.30
CA VAL A 107 -6.18 30.75 -5.46
C VAL A 107 -5.99 29.30 -5.04
N ILE A 108 -6.99 28.47 -5.29
CA ILE A 108 -6.95 27.02 -5.09
C ILE A 108 -6.82 26.35 -6.45
N ALA A 109 -5.92 25.38 -6.57
CA ALA A 109 -5.87 24.48 -7.71
C ALA A 109 -6.59 23.16 -7.36
N LEU A 110 -7.58 22.78 -8.17
CA LEU A 110 -8.29 21.52 -8.09
C LEU A 110 -7.86 20.64 -9.26
N ASP A 111 -7.43 19.40 -8.98
CA ASP A 111 -7.05 18.44 -10.01
C ASP A 111 -8.14 17.36 -10.15
N TRP A 112 -8.78 17.33 -11.31
CA TRP A 112 -9.86 16.41 -11.64
C TRP A 112 -9.34 15.25 -12.47
N VAL A 113 -9.67 14.01 -12.11
CA VAL A 113 -9.40 12.84 -12.96
C VAL A 113 -10.31 12.90 -14.18
N VAL A 114 -9.74 12.93 -15.38
CA VAL A 114 -10.49 12.89 -16.64
C VAL A 114 -10.71 11.43 -17.01
N LEU A 115 -11.97 10.99 -16.96
CA LEU A 115 -12.33 9.67 -17.48
C LEU A 115 -12.01 9.60 -18.98
N PRO A 116 -11.42 8.49 -19.48
CA PRO A 116 -11.23 8.31 -20.90
C PRO A 116 -12.59 8.44 -21.61
N GLN A 117 -12.74 9.46 -22.45
CA GLN A 117 -13.92 9.61 -23.27
C GLN A 117 -13.94 8.41 -24.23
N VAL A 118 -14.79 7.42 -23.96
CA VAL A 118 -15.03 6.32 -24.89
C VAL A 118 -15.61 6.95 -26.15
N LYS A 119 -14.79 7.09 -27.20
CA LYS A 119 -15.26 7.52 -28.51
C LYS A 119 -16.21 6.45 -29.04
N ILE A 120 -17.50 6.63 -28.81
CA ILE A 120 -18.52 5.87 -29.52
C ILE A 120 -18.39 6.26 -30.99
N LYS A 121 -17.80 5.38 -31.81
CA LYS A 121 -17.85 5.54 -33.27
C LYS A 121 -19.32 5.54 -33.68
N LYS A 122 -19.79 6.68 -34.20
CA LYS A 122 -21.03 6.75 -34.98
C LYS A 122 -20.82 6.11 -36.34
#